data_AF-A0A2B4RP47-F1
#
_entry.id   AF-A0A2B4RP47-F1
#
_cell.length_a   1.000
_cell.length_b   1.000
_cell.length_c   1.000
_cell.angle_alpha   90.00
_cell.angle_beta   90.00
_cell.angle_gamma   90.00
#
_symmetry.space_group_name_H-M   'P 1'
#
loop_
_entity.id
_entity.type
_entity.pdbx_description
1 polymer ?
#
loop_
_entity_poly.entity_id
_entity_poly.type
_entity_poly.pdbx_seq_one_letter_code
_entity_poly.pdbx_strand_id
1 'polypeptide(L)'
;MCEGSCTYTFHNRSSYICFICSDMYILCRIALAVVMCLPVSGVKLPSDMSQGIFCEGCSAVMKELDKILAKRSSDPRELQVVEAMEDICQTKYFSKYDYSPPTTVKACRFLIEKYEEDIEQLLMDNVNNSEQEVCYKLTKACEGVDRSKKEKEPLNYRFNNQPQEVKTESASKDDDGIHRMNVDINDPGAAERLAEQIKSQLGQEGMGGGMGNDEDDDEEEEEEEGDNEDKENGEAGEEDDKKSFEVKTEL
;
A
#
# COMPACT_ATOMS: atom_id res chain seq x y z
N MET A 1 -20.02 -29.00 33.86
CA MET A 1 -20.74 -29.58 35.02
C MET A 1 -20.03 -29.14 36.29
N CYS A 2 -20.68 -28.32 37.12
CA CYS A 2 -20.27 -28.09 38.51
C CYS A 2 -21.40 -28.67 39.36
N GLU A 3 -21.25 -29.93 39.74
CA GLU A 3 -22.12 -30.58 40.71
C GLU A 3 -21.50 -30.34 42.09
N GLY A 4 -22.06 -29.39 42.83
CA GLY A 4 -21.65 -29.04 44.18
C GLY A 4 -22.89 -28.78 45.02
N SER A 5 -23.32 -29.78 45.76
CA SER A 5 -24.44 -29.73 46.68
C SER A 5 -24.13 -28.83 47.88
N CYS A 6 -24.87 -27.72 48.02
CA CYS A 6 -24.91 -26.95 49.27
C CYS A 6 -26.10 -27.42 50.13
N THR A 7 -25.84 -28.30 51.09
CA THR A 7 -26.76 -28.62 52.19
C THR A 7 -26.62 -27.55 53.28
N TYR A 8 -27.72 -26.84 53.54
CA TYR A 8 -27.79 -25.72 54.47
C TYR A 8 -28.59 -26.11 55.71
N THR A 9 -27.94 -26.15 56.88
CA THR A 9 -28.60 -25.98 58.18
C THR A 9 -27.55 -25.47 59.17
N PHE A 10 -27.64 -24.21 59.61
CA PHE A 10 -27.45 -23.84 61.02
C PHE A 10 -27.87 -22.38 61.29
N HIS A 11 -28.45 -22.22 62.47
CA HIS A 11 -29.19 -21.07 62.98
C HIS A 11 -28.42 -19.74 63.08
N ASN A 12 -29.08 -18.66 62.66
CA ASN A 12 -29.21 -17.38 63.36
C ASN A 12 -27.95 -16.52 63.63
N ARG A 13 -27.13 -16.30 62.58
CA ARG A 13 -26.38 -15.04 62.32
C ARG A 13 -25.75 -14.98 60.91
N SER A 14 -26.15 -15.91 60.03
CA SER A 14 -25.43 -16.26 58.80
C SER A 14 -26.20 -15.90 57.53
N SER A 15 -27.09 -14.90 57.58
CA SER A 15 -27.86 -14.48 56.40
C SER A 15 -27.04 -13.62 55.41
N TYR A 16 -25.90 -13.08 55.85
CA TYR A 16 -25.06 -12.22 55.01
C TYR A 16 -24.13 -13.00 54.07
N ILE A 17 -23.81 -14.27 54.37
CA ILE A 17 -22.80 -15.04 53.63
C ILE A 17 -23.38 -15.69 52.36
N CYS A 18 -24.67 -16.03 52.33
CA CYS A 18 -25.33 -16.58 51.13
C CYS A 18 -25.64 -15.52 50.06
N PHE A 19 -25.89 -14.27 50.45
CA PHE A 19 -26.17 -13.19 49.49
C PHE A 19 -24.94 -12.87 48.63
N ILE A 20 -23.76 -12.86 49.24
CA ILE A 20 -22.49 -12.51 48.57
C ILE A 20 -22.13 -13.53 47.47
N CYS A 21 -22.50 -14.81 47.63
CA CYS A 21 -22.18 -15.84 46.64
C CYS A 21 -23.04 -15.75 45.36
N SER A 22 -24.28 -15.28 45.48
CA SER A 22 -25.20 -15.15 44.33
C SER A 22 -24.88 -13.91 43.50
N ASP A 23 -24.56 -12.79 44.15
CA ASP A 23 -24.16 -11.55 43.47
C ASP A 23 -22.79 -11.70 42.77
N MET A 24 -21.86 -12.45 43.37
CA MET A 24 -20.54 -12.71 42.77
C MET A 24 -20.63 -13.57 41.49
N TYR A 25 -21.58 -14.50 41.41
CA TYR A 25 -21.81 -15.31 40.21
C TYR A 25 -22.42 -14.50 39.06
N ILE A 26 -23.38 -13.62 39.35
CA ILE A 26 -24.00 -12.74 38.36
C ILE A 26 -22.97 -11.73 37.81
N LEU A 27 -22.16 -11.12 38.69
CA LEU A 27 -21.09 -10.22 38.27
C LEU A 27 -20.03 -10.92 37.40
N CYS A 28 -19.69 -12.17 37.70
CA CYS A 28 -18.74 -12.95 36.91
C CYS A 28 -19.29 -13.30 35.52
N ARG A 29 -20.59 -13.61 35.40
CA ARG A 29 -21.27 -13.87 34.11
C ARG A 29 -21.35 -12.61 33.24
N ILE A 30 -21.66 -11.46 33.84
CA ILE A 30 -21.69 -10.17 33.13
C ILE A 30 -20.27 -9.81 32.67
N ALA A 31 -19.26 -9.97 33.54
CA ALA A 31 -17.87 -9.71 33.16
C ALA A 31 -17.39 -10.62 32.01
N LEU A 32 -17.70 -11.92 32.04
CA LEU A 32 -17.36 -12.85 30.95
C LEU A 32 -18.10 -12.53 29.65
N ALA A 33 -19.38 -12.14 29.72
CA ALA A 33 -20.15 -11.72 28.55
C ALA A 33 -19.60 -10.42 27.93
N VAL A 34 -19.23 -9.44 28.76
CA VAL A 34 -18.64 -8.18 28.30
C VAL A 34 -17.27 -8.42 27.66
N VAL A 35 -16.44 -9.31 28.21
CA VAL A 35 -15.13 -9.65 27.63
C VAL A 35 -15.27 -10.43 26.32
N MET A 36 -16.25 -11.34 26.18
CA MET A 36 -16.50 -12.05 24.92
C MET A 36 -17.17 -11.19 23.84
N CYS A 37 -17.92 -10.15 24.22
CA CYS A 37 -18.57 -9.25 23.27
C CYS A 37 -17.67 -8.12 22.77
N LEU A 38 -16.38 -8.06 23.16
CA LEU A 38 -15.45 -7.13 22.54
C LEU A 38 -15.13 -7.64 21.12
N PRO A 39 -15.57 -6.95 20.05
CA PRO A 39 -15.15 -7.31 18.72
C PRO A 39 -13.64 -7.10 18.65
N VAL A 40 -12.88 -8.19 18.67
CA VAL A 40 -11.48 -8.18 18.27
C VAL A 40 -11.50 -7.85 16.78
N SER A 41 -11.55 -6.56 16.49
CA SER A 41 -11.49 -6.02 15.14
C SER A 41 -10.06 -6.20 14.65
N GLY A 42 -9.72 -7.42 14.25
CA GLY A 42 -8.45 -7.69 13.60
C GLY A 42 -8.39 -6.90 12.31
N VAL A 43 -7.40 -6.01 12.20
CA VAL A 43 -7.09 -5.33 10.94
C VAL A 43 -6.66 -6.41 9.93
N LYS A 44 -7.29 -6.44 8.75
CA LYS A 44 -6.91 -7.39 7.70
C LYS A 44 -5.69 -6.84 6.98
N LEU A 45 -4.50 -7.31 7.36
CA LEU A 45 -3.23 -6.93 6.74
C LEU A 45 -2.75 -7.98 5.74
N PRO A 46 -1.97 -7.57 4.73
CA PRO A 46 -1.13 -8.49 3.97
C PRO A 46 -0.17 -9.21 4.92
N SER A 47 0.06 -10.51 4.71
CA SER A 47 0.93 -11.32 5.58
C SER A 47 2.41 -10.89 5.57
N ASP A 48 2.82 -10.10 4.58
CA ASP A 48 4.20 -9.70 4.35
C ASP A 48 4.48 -8.22 4.64
N MET A 49 3.51 -7.51 5.23
CA MET A 49 3.60 -6.07 5.48
C MET A 49 3.21 -5.72 6.92
N SER A 50 3.90 -4.75 7.52
CA SER A 50 3.54 -4.22 8.84
C SER A 50 2.38 -3.21 8.74
N GLN A 51 1.71 -2.98 9.86
CA GLN A 51 0.57 -2.07 9.91
C GLN A 51 0.93 -0.63 9.55
N GLY A 52 2.11 -0.15 9.99
CA GLY A 52 2.56 1.20 9.66
C GLY A 52 2.81 1.39 8.17
N ILE A 53 3.45 0.43 7.52
CA ILE A 53 3.67 0.46 6.06
C ILE A 53 2.32 0.43 5.32
N PHE A 54 1.39 -0.41 5.76
CA PHE A 54 0.07 -0.49 5.13
C PHE A 54 -0.76 0.80 5.33
N CYS A 55 -0.69 1.43 6.50
CA CYS A 55 -1.34 2.72 6.76
C CYS A 55 -0.81 3.83 5.82
N GLU A 56 0.51 3.92 5.67
CA GLU A 56 1.13 4.92 4.80
C GLU A 56 0.82 4.63 3.32
N GLY A 57 0.80 3.35 2.93
CA GLY A 57 0.33 2.93 1.61
C GLY A 57 -1.12 3.34 1.35
N CYS A 58 -2.04 3.07 2.28
CA CYS A 58 -3.43 3.48 2.16
C CYS A 58 -3.58 5.00 2.03
N SER A 59 -2.87 5.77 2.88
CA SER A 59 -2.87 7.23 2.83
C SER A 59 -2.38 7.76 1.47
N ALA A 60 -1.33 7.15 0.91
CA ALA A 60 -0.80 7.51 -0.40
C ALA A 60 -1.82 7.24 -1.52
N VAL A 61 -2.47 6.07 -1.51
CA VAL A 61 -3.49 5.70 -2.52
C VAL A 61 -4.66 6.68 -2.48
N MET A 62 -5.23 6.95 -1.29
CA MET A 62 -6.37 7.87 -1.16
C MET A 62 -6.03 9.29 -1.64
N LYS A 63 -4.84 9.79 -1.29
CA LYS A 63 -4.38 11.11 -1.75
C LYS A 63 -4.18 11.20 -3.26
N GLU A 64 -3.72 10.13 -3.90
CA GLU A 64 -3.58 10.10 -5.35
C GLU A 64 -4.95 9.95 -6.03
N LEU A 65 -5.88 9.17 -5.48
CA LEU A 65 -7.26 9.06 -5.98
C LEU A 65 -7.97 10.41 -5.93
N ASP A 66 -7.91 11.12 -4.79
CA ASP A 66 -8.49 12.45 -4.66
C ASP A 66 -7.94 13.42 -5.70
N LYS A 67 -6.64 13.32 -6.04
CA LYS A 67 -6.03 14.16 -7.09
C LYS A 67 -6.50 13.81 -8.48
N ILE A 68 -6.77 12.53 -8.76
CA ILE A 68 -7.32 12.10 -10.05
C ILE A 68 -8.76 12.60 -10.16
N LEU A 69 -9.58 12.37 -9.14
CA LEU A 69 -11.00 12.75 -9.10
C LEU A 69 -11.22 14.27 -9.01
N ALA A 70 -10.25 15.03 -8.49
CA ALA A 70 -10.31 16.48 -8.50
C ALA A 70 -10.10 17.09 -9.89
N LYS A 71 -9.54 16.34 -10.86
CA LYS A 71 -9.42 16.80 -12.23
C LYS A 71 -10.81 16.81 -12.85
N ARG A 72 -11.20 17.95 -13.43
CA ARG A 72 -12.49 18.09 -14.11
C ARG A 72 -12.45 17.26 -15.40
N SER A 73 -13.20 16.16 -15.44
CA SER A 73 -13.53 15.46 -16.69
C SER A 73 -15.00 15.71 -17.07
N SER A 74 -15.34 15.41 -18.33
CA SER A 74 -16.71 15.47 -18.87
C SER A 74 -17.56 14.28 -18.46
N ASP A 75 -16.93 13.23 -17.92
CA ASP A 75 -17.54 11.92 -17.72
C ASP A 75 -18.39 11.89 -16.45
N PRO A 76 -19.40 11.01 -16.36
CA PRO A 76 -20.12 10.79 -15.12
C PRO A 76 -19.16 10.32 -14.03
N ARG A 77 -19.45 10.72 -12.80
CA ARG A 77 -18.57 10.51 -11.65
C ARG A 77 -18.27 9.03 -11.38
N GLU A 78 -19.25 8.15 -11.62
CA GLU A 78 -19.10 6.71 -11.47
C GLU A 78 -17.99 6.17 -12.37
N LEU A 79 -17.98 6.57 -13.66
CA LEU A 79 -16.93 6.16 -14.59
C LEU A 79 -15.55 6.71 -14.18
N GLN A 80 -15.48 7.95 -13.70
CA GLN A 80 -14.23 8.53 -13.22
C GLN A 80 -13.65 7.75 -12.03
N VAL A 81 -14.51 7.26 -11.12
CA VAL A 81 -14.08 6.49 -9.95
C VAL A 81 -13.51 5.13 -10.37
N VAL A 82 -14.21 4.41 -11.24
CA VAL A 82 -13.77 3.09 -11.73
C VAL A 82 -12.43 3.21 -12.47
N GLU A 83 -12.34 4.14 -13.44
CA GLU A 83 -11.09 4.35 -14.19
C GLU A 83 -9.92 4.78 -13.29
N ALA A 84 -10.20 5.66 -12.31
CA ALA A 84 -9.18 6.07 -11.35
C ALA A 84 -8.68 4.90 -10.48
N MET A 85 -9.56 3.99 -10.08
CA MET A 85 -9.22 2.84 -9.23
C MET A 85 -8.46 1.75 -9.99
N GLU A 86 -8.72 1.56 -11.28
CA GLU A 86 -7.93 0.65 -12.12
C GLU A 86 -6.48 1.14 -12.28
N ASP A 87 -6.30 2.45 -12.45
CA ASP A 87 -5.00 3.04 -12.77
C ASP A 87 -4.15 3.41 -11.54
N ILE A 88 -4.76 3.60 -10.37
CA ILE A 88 -4.08 4.16 -9.21
C ILE A 88 -2.89 3.32 -8.75
N CYS A 89 -2.94 2.00 -8.90
CA CYS A 89 -1.89 1.10 -8.44
C CYS A 89 -0.65 1.05 -9.35
N GLN A 90 -0.49 2.00 -10.27
CA GLN A 90 0.72 2.14 -11.07
C GLN A 90 1.85 2.83 -10.29
N THR A 91 3.09 2.34 -10.46
CA THR A 91 4.30 2.87 -9.79
C THR A 91 4.53 4.37 -10.01
N LYS A 92 4.07 4.91 -11.15
CA LYS A 92 4.20 6.33 -11.51
C LYS A 92 3.62 7.27 -10.44
N TYR A 93 2.51 6.87 -9.80
CA TYR A 93 1.83 7.68 -8.79
C TYR A 93 2.52 7.67 -7.44
N PHE A 94 3.33 6.65 -7.16
CA PHE A 94 3.95 6.43 -5.85
C PHE A 94 5.41 6.86 -5.73
N SER A 95 6.01 7.36 -6.83
CA SER A 95 7.42 7.76 -6.90
C SER A 95 7.86 8.84 -5.90
N LYS A 96 6.92 9.66 -5.42
CA LYS A 96 7.14 10.79 -4.50
C LYS A 96 6.94 10.46 -3.02
N TYR A 97 6.55 9.23 -2.70
CA TYR A 97 6.25 8.82 -1.33
C TYR A 97 7.49 8.20 -0.65
N ASP A 98 7.44 8.15 0.68
CA ASP A 98 8.58 7.74 1.51
C ASP A 98 8.95 6.24 1.36
N TYR A 99 7.98 5.39 1.00
CA TYR A 99 8.17 3.95 0.85
C TYR A 99 8.47 3.59 -0.61
N SER A 100 9.20 2.49 -0.78
CA SER A 100 9.59 2.01 -2.11
C SER A 100 8.32 1.79 -2.97
N PRO A 101 8.26 2.32 -4.21
CA PRO A 101 7.11 2.12 -5.09
C PRO A 101 6.59 0.67 -5.18
N PRO A 102 7.42 -0.38 -5.24
CA PRO A 102 6.91 -1.77 -5.21
C PRO A 102 6.13 -2.11 -3.93
N THR A 103 6.57 -1.63 -2.77
CA THR A 103 5.88 -1.85 -1.49
C THR A 103 4.53 -1.15 -1.48
N THR A 104 4.49 0.12 -1.87
CA THR A 104 3.25 0.92 -1.91
C THR A 104 2.26 0.38 -2.93
N VAL A 105 2.74 -0.07 -4.10
CA VAL A 105 1.90 -0.75 -5.11
C VAL A 105 1.33 -2.05 -4.58
N LYS A 106 2.09 -2.81 -3.80
CA LYS A 106 1.58 -4.03 -3.18
C LYS A 106 0.46 -3.73 -2.17
N ALA A 107 0.63 -2.71 -1.34
CA ALA A 107 -0.42 -2.23 -0.44
C ALA A 107 -1.65 -1.77 -1.22
N CYS A 108 -1.46 -1.04 -2.32
CA CYS A 108 -2.52 -0.57 -3.20
C CYS A 108 -3.33 -1.73 -3.79
N ARG A 109 -2.66 -2.72 -4.41
CA ARG A 109 -3.36 -3.88 -4.98
C ARG A 109 -4.17 -4.64 -3.94
N PHE A 110 -3.59 -4.87 -2.77
CA PHE A 110 -4.31 -5.52 -1.67
C PHE A 110 -5.52 -4.70 -1.20
N LEU A 111 -5.39 -3.37 -1.15
CA LEU A 111 -6.47 -2.47 -0.76
C LEU A 111 -7.63 -2.54 -1.76
N ILE A 112 -7.34 -2.42 -3.07
CA ILE A 112 -8.36 -2.49 -4.13
C ILE A 112 -8.98 -3.89 -4.15
N GLU A 113 -8.19 -4.97 -4.26
CA GLU A 113 -8.71 -6.36 -4.32
C GLU A 113 -9.63 -6.76 -3.15
N LYS A 114 -9.51 -6.11 -1.99
CA LYS A 114 -10.31 -6.43 -0.79
C LYS A 114 -11.44 -5.47 -0.49
N TYR A 115 -11.32 -4.22 -0.90
CA TYR A 115 -12.22 -3.14 -0.50
C TYR A 115 -12.71 -2.30 -1.68
N GLU A 116 -12.52 -2.75 -2.92
CA GLU A 116 -12.95 -2.07 -4.15
C GLU A 116 -14.40 -1.57 -4.06
N GLU A 117 -15.37 -2.47 -3.85
CA GLU A 117 -16.79 -2.11 -3.80
C GLU A 117 -17.10 -1.03 -2.74
N ASP A 118 -16.54 -1.17 -1.53
CA ASP A 118 -16.76 -0.22 -0.44
C ASP A 118 -16.09 1.15 -0.72
N ILE A 119 -14.90 1.12 -1.33
CA ILE A 119 -14.15 2.33 -1.69
C ILE A 119 -14.85 3.07 -2.83
N GLU A 120 -15.32 2.35 -3.85
CA GLU A 120 -16.09 2.92 -4.96
C GLU A 120 -17.31 3.67 -4.43
N GLN A 121 -18.09 3.04 -3.57
CA GLN A 121 -19.29 3.65 -3.00
C GLN A 121 -18.95 4.92 -2.19
N LEU A 122 -17.93 4.85 -1.34
CA LEU A 122 -17.48 6.03 -0.57
C LEU A 122 -16.99 7.16 -1.46
N LEU A 123 -16.26 6.83 -2.52
CA LEU A 123 -15.80 7.82 -3.49
C LEU A 123 -16.97 8.39 -4.26
N MET A 124 -17.98 7.62 -4.67
CA MET A 124 -19.21 8.11 -5.31
C MET A 124 -20.04 9.04 -4.41
N ASP A 125 -19.86 9.00 -3.10
CA ASP A 125 -20.58 9.84 -2.12
C ASP A 125 -19.92 11.21 -1.85
N ASN A 126 -18.77 11.52 -2.47
CA ASN A 126 -18.11 12.84 -2.34
C ASN A 126 -17.69 13.14 -0.88
N VAL A 127 -17.19 12.12 -0.18
CA VAL A 127 -16.72 12.30 1.19
C VAL A 127 -15.58 13.33 1.26
N ASN A 128 -15.64 14.24 2.24
CA ASN A 128 -14.67 15.33 2.37
C ASN A 128 -13.23 14.85 2.69
N ASN A 129 -13.10 13.63 3.22
CA ASN A 129 -11.82 13.06 3.64
C ASN A 129 -11.82 11.54 3.41
N SER A 130 -11.55 11.14 2.17
CA SER A 130 -11.47 9.73 1.74
C SER A 130 -10.45 8.95 2.55
N GLU A 131 -9.29 9.55 2.88
CA GLU A 131 -8.26 8.96 3.74
C GLU A 131 -8.82 8.56 5.11
N GLN A 132 -9.62 9.42 5.75
CA GLN A 132 -10.16 9.12 7.08
C GLN A 132 -11.20 8.00 7.04
N GLU A 133 -12.12 8.01 6.07
CA GLU A 133 -13.14 6.99 5.95
C GLU A 133 -12.52 5.63 5.57
N VAL A 134 -11.61 5.61 4.60
CA VAL A 134 -11.05 4.36 4.09
C VAL A 134 -9.94 3.82 5.02
N CYS A 135 -8.96 4.65 5.38
CA CYS A 135 -7.76 4.15 6.08
C CYS A 135 -7.96 3.97 7.60
N TYR A 136 -8.89 4.69 8.23
CA TYR A 136 -9.14 4.57 9.67
C TYR A 136 -10.41 3.79 9.99
N LYS A 137 -11.50 3.97 9.24
CA LYS A 137 -12.79 3.34 9.57
C LYS A 137 -13.01 2.03 8.83
N LEU A 138 -12.87 2.03 7.50
CA LEU A 138 -13.15 0.87 6.67
C LEU A 138 -12.09 -0.23 6.83
N THR A 139 -10.84 0.12 6.54
CA THR A 139 -9.72 -0.85 6.55
C THR A 139 -9.08 -1.00 7.92
N LYS A 140 -9.23 0.02 8.78
CA LYS A 140 -8.52 0.16 10.07
C LYS A 140 -7.00 0.10 9.94
N ALA A 141 -6.46 0.33 8.74
CA ALA A 141 -5.03 0.30 8.46
C ALA A 141 -4.25 1.23 9.40
N CYS A 142 -4.77 2.43 9.64
CA CYS A 142 -4.12 3.46 10.45
C CYS A 142 -4.55 3.48 11.92
N GLU A 143 -5.37 2.53 12.38
CA GLU A 143 -5.83 2.51 13.77
C GLU A 143 -4.68 2.15 14.73
N GLY A 144 -4.27 3.10 15.57
CA GLY A 144 -3.21 2.90 16.55
C GLY A 144 -1.77 3.00 16.02
N VAL A 145 -1.59 3.39 14.75
CA VAL A 145 -0.27 3.59 14.14
C VAL A 145 0.27 4.99 14.47
N ASP A 146 1.47 5.08 15.05
CA ASP A 146 2.18 6.34 15.26
C ASP A 146 2.95 6.73 14.00
N ARG A 147 2.34 7.56 13.14
CA ARG A 147 2.94 8.06 11.89
C ARG A 147 4.19 8.93 12.10
N SER A 148 4.45 9.35 13.34
CA SER A 148 5.66 10.12 13.68
C SER A 148 6.91 9.23 13.69
N LYS A 149 6.74 7.91 13.79
CA LYS A 149 7.81 6.92 13.81
C LYS A 149 7.73 6.08 12.55
N LYS A 150 8.68 6.29 11.63
CA LYS A 150 8.75 5.52 10.39
C LYS A 150 9.10 4.06 10.70
N GLU A 151 8.22 3.13 10.36
CA GLU A 151 8.52 1.70 10.41
C GLU A 151 9.50 1.36 9.28
N LYS A 152 10.50 0.53 9.59
CA LYS A 152 11.48 0.12 8.59
C LYS A 152 10.87 -0.93 7.67
N GLU A 153 10.98 -0.74 6.36
CA GLU A 153 10.61 -1.78 5.38
C GLU A 153 11.44 -3.04 5.65
N PRO A 154 10.84 -4.24 5.66
CA PRO A 154 11.60 -5.48 5.60
C PRO A 154 12.22 -5.59 4.21
N LEU A 155 13.42 -5.03 4.03
CA LEU A 155 14.20 -5.18 2.81
C LEU A 155 14.67 -6.63 2.69
N ASN A 156 13.93 -7.45 1.96
CA ASN A 156 14.42 -8.74 1.46
C ASN A 156 15.14 -8.48 0.13
N TYR A 157 16.39 -8.01 0.19
CA TYR A 157 17.21 -7.85 -1.00
C TYR A 157 17.95 -9.15 -1.30
N ARG A 158 17.80 -9.66 -2.52
CA ARG A 158 18.54 -10.81 -3.03
C ARG A 158 19.54 -10.34 -4.09
N PHE A 159 20.83 -10.48 -3.80
CA PHE A 159 21.91 -10.28 -4.77
C PHE A 159 22.50 -11.66 -5.08
N ASN A 160 22.59 -12.04 -6.37
CA ASN A 160 23.07 -13.37 -6.80
C ASN A 160 22.39 -14.55 -6.08
N ASN A 161 21.04 -14.53 -5.99
CA ASN A 161 20.23 -15.58 -5.33
C ASN A 161 20.52 -15.82 -3.83
N GLN A 162 21.34 -14.99 -3.18
CA GLN A 162 21.54 -15.05 -1.73
C GLN A 162 20.81 -13.90 -1.03
N PRO A 163 20.03 -14.18 0.03
CA PRO A 163 19.43 -13.13 0.85
C PRO A 163 20.52 -12.38 1.60
N GLN A 164 20.54 -11.05 1.48
CA GLN A 164 21.40 -10.18 2.29
C GLN A 164 20.57 -9.50 3.37
N GLU A 165 20.99 -9.61 4.63
CA GLU A 165 20.46 -8.80 5.72
C GLU A 165 21.13 -7.42 5.68
N VAL A 166 20.47 -6.45 5.05
CA VAL A 166 20.91 -5.06 5.12
C VAL A 166 20.35 -4.45 6.41
N LYS A 167 21.23 -4.21 7.38
CA LYS A 167 20.89 -3.39 8.56
C LYS A 167 20.75 -1.95 8.12
N THR A 168 19.54 -1.51 7.81
CA THR A 168 19.25 -0.09 7.58
C THR A 168 19.27 0.61 8.94
N GLU A 169 20.45 0.98 9.41
CA GLU A 169 20.60 1.94 10.50
C GLU A 169 20.30 3.31 9.92
N SER A 170 19.16 3.85 10.36
CA SER A 170 18.74 5.22 10.17
C SER A 170 19.89 6.14 10.59
N ALA A 171 20.48 6.83 9.61
CA ALA A 171 21.41 7.95 9.73
C ALA A 171 21.70 8.43 11.16
N SER A 172 22.54 7.69 11.88
CA SER A 172 23.37 8.25 12.93
C SER A 172 24.72 8.49 12.28
N LYS A 173 25.13 9.76 12.23
CA LYS A 173 26.52 10.17 12.02
C LYS A 173 27.38 9.33 12.95
N ASP A 174 28.10 8.36 12.40
CA ASP A 174 29.42 7.94 12.87
C ASP A 174 30.05 7.10 11.76
N ASP A 175 30.91 7.78 11.00
CA ASP A 175 32.11 7.31 10.29
C ASP A 175 32.25 5.79 10.01
N ASP A 176 31.37 5.22 9.19
CA ASP A 176 31.66 3.97 8.50
C ASP A 176 32.64 4.29 7.37
N GLY A 177 33.89 3.81 7.50
CA GLY A 177 35.07 4.10 6.69
C GLY A 177 35.01 3.83 5.16
N ILE A 178 33.85 3.99 4.53
CA ILE A 178 33.72 4.22 3.10
C ILE A 178 34.26 5.62 2.84
N HIS A 179 35.54 5.69 2.44
CA HIS A 179 36.11 6.87 1.81
C HIS A 179 35.32 7.16 0.53
N ARG A 180 34.25 7.95 0.65
CA ARG A 180 33.59 8.58 -0.49
C ARG A 180 34.62 9.51 -1.11
N MET A 181 35.16 9.11 -2.25
CA MET A 181 36.02 9.98 -3.05
C MET A 181 35.12 11.10 -3.59
N ASN A 182 35.26 12.28 -3.00
CA ASN A 182 34.56 13.47 -3.47
C ASN A 182 35.16 13.88 -4.82
N VAL A 183 34.50 13.47 -5.90
CA VAL A 183 34.82 13.91 -7.26
C VAL A 183 34.09 15.24 -7.48
N ASP A 184 34.84 16.32 -7.66
CA ASP A 184 34.27 17.63 -8.04
C ASP A 184 33.82 17.56 -9.50
N ILE A 185 32.51 17.63 -9.73
CA ILE A 185 31.88 17.55 -11.05
C ILE A 185 32.30 18.71 -11.96
N ASN A 186 32.81 19.81 -11.40
CA ASN A 186 33.24 20.97 -12.19
C ASN A 186 34.73 20.94 -12.59
N ASP A 187 35.51 19.94 -12.15
CA ASP A 187 36.90 19.76 -12.59
C ASP A 187 36.95 18.75 -13.76
N PRO A 188 37.22 19.20 -15.00
CA PRO A 188 37.27 18.31 -16.17
C PRO A 188 38.39 17.26 -16.09
N GLY A 189 39.37 17.41 -15.18
CA GLY A 189 40.41 16.42 -14.93
C GLY A 189 40.07 15.38 -13.84
N ALA A 190 38.93 15.51 -13.15
CA ALA A 190 38.60 14.65 -12.02
C ALA A 190 38.28 13.21 -12.43
N ALA A 191 37.66 13.02 -13.60
CA ALA A 191 37.39 11.70 -14.17
C ALA A 191 38.69 10.95 -14.53
N GLU A 192 39.69 11.66 -15.06
CA GLU A 192 40.98 11.08 -15.45
C GLU A 192 41.78 10.64 -14.21
N ARG A 193 41.78 11.45 -13.14
CA ARG A 193 42.42 11.10 -11.86
C ARG A 193 41.74 9.92 -11.17
N LEU A 194 40.41 9.83 -11.27
CA LEU A 194 39.67 8.70 -10.74
C LEU A 194 39.99 7.41 -11.53
N ALA A 195 40.08 7.51 -12.86
CA ALA A 195 40.48 6.39 -13.70
C ALA A 195 41.90 5.90 -13.39
N GLU A 196 42.86 6.80 -13.10
CA GLU A 196 44.20 6.41 -12.64
C GLU A 196 44.19 5.75 -11.26
N GLN A 197 43.37 6.22 -10.32
CA GLN A 197 43.24 5.58 -9.00
C GLN A 197 42.63 4.18 -9.09
N ILE A 198 41.66 3.96 -9.98
CA ILE A 198 41.09 2.64 -10.24
C ILE A 198 42.13 1.73 -10.90
N LYS A 199 42.90 2.25 -11.86
CA LYS A 199 43.96 1.50 -12.57
C LYS A 199 45.13 1.09 -11.65
N SER A 200 45.48 1.92 -10.67
CA SER A 200 46.53 1.59 -9.69
C SER A 200 46.09 0.54 -8.66
N GLN A 201 44.79 0.40 -8.39
CA GLN A 201 44.27 -0.69 -7.55
C GLN A 201 44.16 -2.02 -8.32
N LEU A 202 43.85 -1.99 -9.62
CA LEU A 202 43.78 -3.19 -10.47
C LEU A 202 45.15 -3.69 -10.95
N GLY A 203 46.21 -2.88 -10.79
CA GLY A 203 47.57 -3.21 -11.23
C GLY A 203 48.32 -4.26 -10.39
N GLN A 204 47.70 -4.85 -9.37
CA GLN A 204 48.34 -5.83 -8.47
C GLN A 204 47.67 -7.21 -8.48
N GLU A 205 46.87 -7.55 -9.49
CA GLU A 205 46.40 -8.93 -9.72
C GLU A 205 46.66 -9.38 -11.17
N GLY A 206 47.72 -10.20 -11.31
CA GLY A 206 47.64 -11.47 -12.02
C GLY A 206 47.36 -11.50 -13.52
N MET A 207 48.43 -11.71 -14.29
CA MET A 207 48.42 -12.17 -15.68
C MET A 207 47.70 -13.51 -15.89
N GLY A 208 47.00 -13.63 -17.02
CA GLY A 208 46.58 -14.89 -17.67
C GLY A 208 45.37 -14.59 -18.58
N GLY A 209 45.47 -14.45 -19.90
CA GLY A 209 46.14 -15.31 -20.87
C GLY A 209 45.08 -16.20 -21.53
N GLY A 210 44.52 -15.77 -22.66
CA GLY A 210 43.49 -16.54 -23.38
C GLY A 210 43.08 -15.89 -24.70
N MET A 211 43.77 -16.27 -25.76
CA MET A 211 43.49 -15.95 -27.17
C MET A 211 42.40 -16.90 -27.68
N GLY A 212 41.42 -16.40 -28.45
CA GLY A 212 40.40 -17.26 -29.06
C GLY A 212 39.37 -16.52 -29.89
N ASN A 213 39.70 -16.35 -31.17
CA ASN A 213 38.90 -16.35 -32.39
C ASN A 213 37.62 -15.52 -32.53
N ASP A 214 37.68 -14.72 -33.60
CA ASP A 214 36.59 -14.27 -34.47
C ASP A 214 35.64 -15.42 -34.83
N GLU A 215 34.33 -15.14 -34.81
CA GLU A 215 33.38 -15.61 -35.82
C GLU A 215 32.16 -14.68 -35.79
N ASP A 216 31.91 -14.10 -36.94
CA ASP A 216 30.81 -13.22 -37.30
C ASP A 216 29.47 -13.96 -37.15
N ASP A 217 28.47 -13.34 -36.54
CA ASP A 217 27.06 -13.69 -36.74
C ASP A 217 26.28 -12.38 -36.88
N ASP A 218 26.03 -12.03 -38.14
CA ASP A 218 25.03 -11.08 -38.59
C ASP A 218 23.63 -11.62 -38.24
N GLU A 219 23.00 -11.10 -37.19
CA GLU A 219 21.56 -11.28 -36.99
C GLU A 219 20.83 -10.07 -37.57
N GLU A 220 20.22 -10.31 -38.73
CA GLU A 220 19.34 -9.39 -39.46
C GLU A 220 18.14 -8.99 -38.59
N GLU A 221 17.92 -7.68 -38.46
CA GLU A 221 16.70 -7.10 -37.92
C GLU A 221 15.55 -7.32 -38.92
N GLU A 222 14.66 -8.27 -38.64
CA GLU A 222 13.35 -8.32 -39.30
C GLU A 222 12.40 -7.32 -38.65
N GLU A 223 12.20 -6.18 -39.34
CA GLU A 223 11.08 -5.27 -39.12
C GLU A 223 9.78 -5.95 -39.59
N GLU A 224 8.94 -6.42 -38.65
CA GLU A 224 7.54 -6.72 -38.96
C GLU A 224 6.71 -5.43 -38.89
N GLU A 225 6.54 -4.79 -40.05
CA GLU A 225 5.43 -3.87 -40.32
C GLU A 225 4.11 -4.65 -40.35
N GLY A 226 3.37 -4.55 -39.24
CA GLY A 226 1.99 -5.03 -39.15
C GLY A 226 1.01 -4.02 -39.74
N ASP A 227 0.90 -4.00 -41.07
CA ASP A 227 -0.24 -3.44 -41.79
C ASP A 227 -1.52 -4.23 -41.45
N ASN A 228 -2.53 -3.53 -40.94
CA ASN A 228 -3.93 -3.97 -41.05
C ASN A 228 -4.82 -2.74 -41.28
N GLU A 229 -4.83 -2.30 -42.53
CA GLU A 229 -6.02 -1.70 -43.11
C GLU A 229 -7.02 -2.81 -43.44
N ASP A 230 -8.24 -2.75 -42.89
CA ASP A 230 -9.41 -3.10 -43.69
C ASP A 230 -10.72 -2.50 -43.12
N LYS A 231 -11.18 -1.49 -43.86
CA LYS A 231 -12.55 -1.26 -44.38
C LYS A 231 -13.73 -1.00 -43.43
N GLU A 232 -14.17 0.26 -43.49
CA GLU A 232 -15.49 0.71 -43.99
C GLU A 232 -16.65 -0.32 -44.03
N ASN A 233 -17.76 -0.02 -43.34
CA ASN A 233 -18.90 0.66 -43.98
C ASN A 233 -20.12 0.86 -43.06
N GLY A 234 -20.76 2.01 -43.26
CA GLY A 234 -22.22 2.23 -43.12
C GLY A 234 -22.72 2.53 -41.70
N GLU A 235 -23.70 3.39 -41.48
CA GLU A 235 -24.50 4.24 -42.35
C GLU A 235 -25.31 5.18 -41.43
N ALA A 236 -25.85 6.23 -42.02
CA ALA A 236 -26.50 7.38 -41.41
C ALA A 236 -27.69 7.08 -40.47
N GLY A 237 -27.91 8.01 -39.55
CA GLY A 237 -29.12 8.14 -38.74
C GLY A 237 -29.19 9.56 -38.14
N GLU A 238 -29.56 10.51 -38.97
CA GLU A 238 -29.81 11.93 -38.66
C GLU A 238 -31.26 12.12 -38.18
N GLU A 239 -31.49 13.17 -37.37
CA GLU A 239 -32.78 13.83 -37.04
C GLU A 239 -33.74 13.05 -36.11
N ASP A 240 -34.54 13.62 -35.21
CA ASP A 240 -34.74 14.93 -34.58
C ASP A 240 -35.75 14.62 -33.46
N ASP A 241 -35.69 15.27 -32.29
CA ASP A 241 -36.91 15.81 -31.67
C ASP A 241 -36.60 16.61 -30.40
N LYS A 242 -36.67 17.92 -30.58
CA LYS A 242 -36.97 18.89 -29.53
C LYS A 242 -38.28 18.51 -28.84
N LYS A 243 -38.29 18.49 -27.51
CA LYS A 243 -39.49 18.93 -26.78
C LYS A 243 -39.15 19.70 -25.52
N SER A 244 -39.16 21.02 -25.69
CA SER A 244 -39.39 21.99 -24.64
C SER A 244 -40.80 21.80 -24.07
N PHE A 245 -40.95 21.77 -22.75
CA PHE A 245 -42.23 22.04 -22.10
C PHE A 245 -41.99 22.84 -20.82
N GLU A 246 -41.96 24.16 -20.98
CA GLU A 246 -42.41 25.09 -19.94
C GLU A 246 -43.91 24.86 -19.70
N VAL A 247 -44.31 24.59 -18.46
CA VAL A 247 -45.61 25.01 -17.97
C VAL A 247 -45.42 25.74 -16.66
N LYS A 248 -45.67 27.04 -16.76
CA LYS A 248 -45.94 27.97 -15.68
C LYS A 248 -47.43 27.85 -15.37
N THR A 249 -47.79 27.58 -14.12
CA THR A 249 -49.13 27.93 -13.63
C THR A 249 -49.04 28.40 -12.19
N GLU A 250 -49.47 29.64 -12.02
CA GLU A 250 -49.72 30.31 -10.75
C GLU A 250 -50.88 29.64 -10.00
N LEU A 251 -50.72 29.53 -8.68
CA LEU A 251 -51.77 29.82 -7.67
C LEU A 251 -51.12 29.96 -6.29
#